data_AF-A0A6G3WI59-F1
#
_entry.id   AF-A0A6G3WI59-F1
#
_cell.length_a   1.000
_cell.length_b   1.000
_cell.length_c   1.000
_cell.angle_alpha   90.00
_cell.angle_beta   90.00
_cell.angle_gamma   90.00
#
_symmetry.space_group_name_H-M   'P 1'
#
loop_
_entity.id
_entity.type
_entity.pdbx_description
1 polymer ?
#
loop_
_entity_poly.entity_id
_entity_poly.type
_entity_poly.pdbx_seq_one_letter_code
_entity_poly.pdbx_strand_id
1 'polypeptide(L)'
;MLVAAAVCPCPPLLVPEVAAGAAPELDAARDACLDAVGVLAASRPDLLVVVGPGDDRVAGPYPAGARGSFRGVGVDLDVTLG
;
A
#
# COMPACT_ATOMS: atom_id res chain seq x y z
N MET A 1 -9.49 -19.84 -3.38
CA MET A 1 -8.39 -20.49 -2.63
C MET A 1 -7.41 -19.40 -2.25
N LEU A 2 -6.89 -19.39 -1.02
CA LEU A 2 -5.82 -18.46 -0.63
C LEU A 2 -4.48 -19.05 -1.08
N VAL A 3 -3.79 -18.36 -1.99
CA VAL A 3 -2.54 -18.85 -2.61
C VAL A 3 -1.28 -18.25 -1.97
N ALA A 4 -1.40 -17.07 -1.37
CA ALA A 4 -0.35 -16.37 -0.66
C ALA A 4 -0.96 -15.31 0.26
N ALA A 5 -0.19 -14.86 1.26
CA ALA A 5 -0.55 -13.78 2.16
C ALA A 5 0.71 -13.01 2.56
N ALA A 6 0.57 -11.69 2.72
CA ALA A 6 1.62 -10.80 3.20
C ALA A 6 1.04 -9.84 4.25
N VAL A 7 1.87 -9.41 5.20
CA VAL A 7 1.51 -8.38 6.18
C VAL A 7 2.52 -7.27 6.05
N CYS A 8 2.04 -6.07 5.79
CA CYS A 8 2.84 -4.86 5.74
C CYS A 8 2.28 -3.85 6.74
N PRO A 9 3.14 -3.09 7.45
CA PRO A 9 2.68 -1.88 8.12
C PRO A 9 1.99 -0.96 7.10
N CYS A 10 0.96 -0.23 7.52
CA CYS A 10 0.24 0.72 6.66
C CYS A 10 0.28 2.19 7.14
N PRO A 11 1.35 2.69 7.82
CA PRO A 11 1.42 4.11 8.11
C PRO A 11 1.70 4.89 6.83
N PRO A 12 1.14 6.11 6.66
CA PRO A 12 1.42 6.98 5.53
C PRO A 12 2.92 7.27 5.33
N LEU A 13 3.72 7.20 6.39
CA LEU A 13 5.17 7.39 6.38
C LEU A 13 5.94 6.39 5.49
N LEU A 14 5.35 5.25 5.11
CA LEU A 14 5.98 4.38 4.13
C LEU A 14 6.11 5.03 2.74
N VAL A 15 5.35 6.09 2.46
CA VAL A 15 5.50 6.87 1.24
C VAL A 15 6.63 7.90 1.42
N PRO A 16 7.69 7.87 0.59
CA PRO A 16 8.85 8.74 0.75
C PRO A 16 8.51 10.23 0.83
N GLU A 17 7.55 10.69 0.03
CA GLU A 17 7.08 12.07 -0.02
C GLU A 17 6.44 12.51 1.31
N VAL A 18 5.87 11.57 2.08
CA VAL A 18 5.31 11.80 3.41
C VAL A 18 6.39 11.76 4.49
N ALA A 19 7.40 10.89 4.35
CA ALA A 19 8.50 10.78 5.32
C ALA A 19 9.47 11.98 5.29
N ALA A 20 9.47 12.77 4.21
CA ALA A 20 10.30 13.96 4.06
C ALA A 20 11.79 13.68 4.37
N GLY A 21 12.40 14.46 5.27
CA GLY A 21 13.80 14.30 5.64
C GLY A 21 14.14 12.99 6.36
N ALA A 22 13.14 12.22 6.80
CA ALA A 22 13.30 10.92 7.47
C ALA A 22 13.09 9.72 6.53
N ALA A 23 13.02 9.94 5.21
CA ALA A 23 12.78 8.86 4.25
C ALA A 23 13.84 7.75 4.30
N PRO A 24 15.17 8.05 4.38
CA PRO A 24 16.21 7.01 4.44
C PRO A 24 16.08 6.07 5.64
N GLU A 25 15.62 6.58 6.78
CA GLU A 25 15.41 5.81 8.01
C GLU A 25 14.33 4.73 7.84
N LEU A 26 13.44 4.90 6.86
CA LEU A 26 12.36 3.97 6.55
C LEU A 26 12.67 3.04 5.36
N ASP A 27 13.83 3.16 4.71
CA ASP A 27 14.18 2.39 3.51
C ASP A 27 14.07 0.88 3.73
N ALA A 28 14.66 0.36 4.81
CA ALA A 28 14.60 -1.07 5.10
C ALA A 28 13.17 -1.59 5.31
N ALA A 29 12.29 -0.78 5.91
CA ALA A 29 10.89 -1.16 6.09
C ALA A 29 10.13 -1.13 4.76
N ARG A 30 10.42 -0.15 3.90
CA ARG A 30 9.81 0.01 2.59
C ARG A 30 10.22 -1.11 1.64
N ASP A 31 11.50 -1.44 1.61
CA ASP A 31 12.06 -2.54 0.83
C ASP A 31 11.46 -3.88 1.24
N ALA A 32 11.36 -4.16 2.55
CA ALA A 32 10.73 -5.38 3.04
C ALA A 32 9.23 -5.48 2.65
N CYS A 33 8.51 -4.35 2.62
CA CYS A 33 7.13 -4.33 2.15
C CYS A 33 7.03 -4.61 0.64
N LEU A 34 7.92 -4.00 -0.15
CA LEU A 34 7.98 -4.21 -1.60
C LEU A 34 8.30 -5.67 -1.94
N ASP A 35 9.25 -6.28 -1.23
CA ASP A 35 9.58 -7.70 -1.38
C ASP A 35 8.38 -8.59 -1.06
N ALA A 36 7.68 -8.34 0.06
CA ALA A 36 6.52 -9.12 0.47
C ALA A 36 5.37 -9.02 -0.55
N VAL A 37 5.11 -7.82 -1.08
CA VAL A 37 4.12 -7.61 -2.14
C VAL A 37 4.56 -8.25 -3.46
N GLY A 38 5.85 -8.21 -3.78
CA GLY A 38 6.43 -8.88 -4.95
C GLY A 38 6.19 -10.39 -4.93
N VAL A 39 6.41 -11.04 -3.78
CA VAL A 39 6.11 -12.47 -3.59
C VAL A 39 4.61 -12.75 -3.74
N LEU A 40 3.74 -11.90 -3.19
CA LEU A 40 2.29 -12.02 -3.34
C LEU A 40 1.88 -11.91 -4.81
N ALA A 41 2.40 -10.94 -5.55
CA ALA A 41 2.13 -10.75 -6.97
C ALA A 41 2.64 -11.93 -7.82
N ALA A 42 3.81 -12.49 -7.50
CA ALA A 42 4.38 -13.65 -8.19
C ALA A 42 3.50 -14.91 -8.08
N SER A 43 2.66 -15.01 -7.04
CA SER A 43 1.67 -16.10 -6.91
C SER A 43 0.53 -16.03 -7.94
N ARG A 44 0.42 -14.93 -8.69
CA ARG A 44 -0.60 -14.65 -9.70
C ARG A 44 -2.03 -14.94 -9.19
N PRO A 45 -2.47 -14.28 -8.11
CA PRO A 45 -3.82 -14.47 -7.60
C PRO A 45 -4.86 -13.89 -8.57
N ASP A 46 -5.99 -14.57 -8.72
CA ASP A 46 -7.14 -14.04 -9.48
C ASP A 46 -7.83 -12.87 -8.75
N LEU A 47 -7.67 -12.79 -7.42
CA LEU A 47 -8.26 -11.77 -6.57
C LEU A 47 -7.28 -11.36 -5.46
N LEU A 48 -7.04 -10.05 -5.32
CA LEU A 48 -6.32 -9.47 -4.20
C LEU A 48 -7.32 -8.92 -3.16
N VAL A 49 -7.23 -9.41 -1.93
CA VAL A 49 -8.02 -8.91 -0.79
C VAL A 49 -7.09 -8.16 0.15
N VAL A 50 -7.42 -6.90 0.44
CA VAL A 50 -6.67 -6.05 1.38
C VAL A 50 -7.49 -5.85 2.64
N VAL A 51 -6.86 -6.07 3.80
CA VAL A 51 -7.48 -5.86 5.12
C VAL A 51 -6.62 -4.84 5.86
N GLY A 52 -7.25 -3.77 6.34
CA GLY A 52 -6.55 -2.69 7.00
C GLY A 52 -7.48 -1.85 7.87
N PRO A 53 -6.92 -0.90 8.63
CA PRO A 53 -7.71 0.04 9.42
C PRO A 53 -8.60 0.89 8.51
N GLY A 54 -9.87 1.03 8.86
CA GLY A 54 -10.87 1.79 8.10
C GLY A 54 -12.26 1.61 8.69
N ASP A 55 -13.21 2.43 8.23
CA ASP A 55 -14.64 2.25 8.48
C ASP A 55 -15.34 1.74 7.20
N ASP A 56 -16.63 1.44 7.32
CA ASP A 56 -17.43 0.92 6.20
C ASP A 56 -17.52 1.89 5.01
N ARG A 57 -17.14 3.16 5.16
CA ARG A 57 -17.20 4.17 4.08
C ARG A 57 -16.03 4.06 3.12
N VAL A 58 -14.93 3.47 3.56
CA VAL A 58 -13.73 3.20 2.74
C VAL A 58 -13.59 1.71 2.36
N ALA A 59 -14.52 0.88 2.81
CA ALA A 59 -14.62 -0.52 2.42
C ALA A 59 -15.31 -0.67 1.05
N GLY A 60 -14.77 -1.52 0.19
CA GLY A 60 -15.37 -1.82 -1.11
C GLY A 60 -14.37 -2.30 -2.16
N PRO A 61 -14.86 -2.65 -3.36
CA PRO A 61 -14.00 -3.04 -4.48
C PRO A 61 -13.27 -1.81 -5.05
N TYR A 62 -11.97 -1.98 -5.30
CA TYR A 62 -11.15 -1.00 -6.01
C TYR A 62 -10.70 -1.60 -7.36
N PRO A 63 -11.12 -1.06 -8.50
CA PRO A 63 -10.65 -1.53 -9.80
C PRO A 63 -9.18 -1.14 -10.02
N ALA A 64 -8.51 -1.84 -10.94
CA ALA A 64 -7.22 -1.38 -11.46
C ALA A 64 -7.37 0.04 -12.04
N GLY A 65 -6.38 0.89 -11.76
CA GLY A 65 -6.40 2.32 -12.07
C GLY A 65 -7.20 3.18 -11.09
N ALA A 66 -7.76 2.61 -10.01
CA ALA A 66 -8.42 3.41 -8.96
C ALA A 66 -7.47 4.49 -8.44
N ARG A 67 -8.00 5.70 -8.23
CA ARG A 67 -7.22 6.87 -7.82
C ARG A 67 -7.29 7.08 -6.32
N GLY A 68 -6.17 7.48 -5.73
CA GLY A 68 -6.04 7.91 -4.35
C GLY A 68 -5.21 9.19 -4.24
N SER A 69 -5.12 9.75 -3.04
CA SER A 69 -4.34 10.95 -2.79
C SER A 69 -3.82 10.99 -1.36
N PHE A 70 -2.61 11.51 -1.15
CA PHE A 70 -2.01 11.76 0.16
C PHE A 70 -2.29 13.18 0.69
N ARG A 71 -3.15 13.95 0.03
CA ARG A 71 -3.56 15.30 0.49
C ARG A 71 -4.14 15.29 1.91
N GLY A 72 -4.81 14.21 2.31
CA GLY A 72 -5.34 14.02 3.67
C GLY A 72 -4.28 13.97 4.77
N VAL A 73 -3.01 13.78 4.42
CA VAL A 73 -1.86 13.79 5.33
C VAL A 73 -0.85 14.90 4.99
N GLY A 74 -1.27 15.90 4.20
CA GLY A 74 -0.49 17.11 3.92
C GLY A 74 0.46 17.04 2.72
N VAL A 75 0.42 15.98 1.92
CA VAL A 75 1.27 15.83 0.72
C VAL A 75 0.42 15.98 -0.54
N ASP A 76 0.85 16.86 -1.44
CA ASP A 76 0.25 17.01 -2.77
C ASP A 76 0.74 15.89 -3.72
N LEU A 77 0.24 14.68 -3.47
CA LEU A 77 0.57 13.48 -4.25
C LEU A 77 -0.70 12.69 -4.57
N ASP A 78 -0.96 12.53 -5.86
CA ASP A 78 -2.01 11.67 -6.38
C ASP A 78 -1.42 10.32 -6.81
N VAL A 79 -2.14 9.23 -6.56
CA VAL A 79 -1.67 7.85 -6.81
C VAL A 79 -2.72 7.03 -7.55
N THR A 80 -2.28 5.95 -8.20
CA THR A 80 -3.13 4.98 -8.88
C THR A 80 -2.82 3.57 -8.41
N LEU A 81 -3.85 2.72 -8.34
CA LEU A 81 -3.72 1.30 -8.01
C LEU A 81 -3.39 0.48 -9.27
N GLY A 82 -2.22 -0.16 -9.30
CA GLY A 82 -1.73 -0.94 -10.45
C GLY A 82 -0.93 -0.11 -11.43
#